data_AF-A0AAN8TY84-F1
#
_entry.id   AF-A0AAN8TY84-F1
#
_cell.length_a   1.000
_cell.length_b   1.000
_cell.length_c   1.000
_cell.angle_alpha   90.00
_cell.angle_beta   90.00
_cell.angle_gamma   90.00
#
_symmetry.space_group_name_H-M   'P 1'
#
loop_
_entity.id
_entity.type
_entity.pdbx_description
1 polymer ?
#
loop_
_entity_poly.entity_id
_entity_poly.type
_entity_poly.pdbx_seq_one_letter_code
_entity_poly.pdbx_strand_id
1 'polypeptide(L)'
;MYRAHFGIRHNMKDLLDAHITLGGRLGRGHKGLYDTINNSLYFQLGLALASVGVITSLVAQQMYSLLAYAFIAEDFTTQATLYTHHQYIAGFIMT
;
A
#
# COMPACT_ATOMS: atom_id res chain seq x y z
N MET A 1 11.78 -9.52 -7.52
CA MET A 1 12.15 -8.51 -8.54
C MET A 1 11.60 -8.94 -9.89
N TYR A 2 11.00 -8.04 -10.66
CA TYR A 2 10.27 -8.35 -11.90
C TYR A 2 11.15 -8.23 -13.15
N ARG A 3 10.79 -8.98 -14.20
CA ARG A 3 11.49 -8.97 -15.49
C ARG A 3 11.35 -7.61 -16.17
N ALA A 4 12.48 -7.09 -16.66
CA ALA A 4 12.58 -5.87 -17.47
C ALA A 4 13.22 -6.20 -18.83
N HIS A 5 13.64 -5.18 -19.60
CA HIS A 5 14.20 -5.32 -20.95
C HIS A 5 15.37 -6.32 -21.08
N PHE A 6 16.12 -6.56 -20.00
CA PHE A 6 17.26 -7.49 -19.99
C PHE A 6 16.87 -8.97 -19.90
N GLY A 7 15.57 -9.33 -19.96
CA GLY A 7 15.08 -10.71 -20.08
C GLY A 7 15.25 -11.60 -18.83
N ILE A 8 16.08 -11.19 -17.88
CA ILE A 8 16.34 -11.88 -16.62
C ILE A 8 15.33 -11.39 -15.56
N ARG A 9 14.86 -12.30 -14.68
CA ARG A 9 13.92 -12.15 -13.53
C ARG A 9 12.50 -12.68 -13.76
N HIS A 10 11.64 -12.52 -12.74
CA HIS A 10 10.31 -13.14 -12.66
C HIS A 10 9.25 -12.41 -13.48
N ASN A 11 8.41 -13.19 -14.17
CA ASN A 11 7.14 -12.72 -14.70
C ASN A 11 6.08 -12.78 -13.59
N MET A 12 5.36 -11.67 -13.37
CA MET A 12 4.34 -11.58 -12.32
C MET A 12 3.14 -12.49 -12.61
N LYS A 13 2.74 -12.66 -13.88
CA LYS A 13 1.62 -13.53 -14.27
C LYS A 13 1.92 -14.98 -13.90
N ASP A 14 3.07 -15.48 -14.34
CA ASP A 14 3.51 -16.84 -14.06
C ASP A 14 3.66 -17.10 -12.55
N LEU A 15 4.14 -16.10 -11.79
CA LEU A 15 4.26 -16.20 -10.34
C LEU A 15 2.90 -16.28 -9.64
N LEU A 16 1.91 -15.51 -10.09
CA LEU A 16 0.55 -15.57 -9.55
C LEU A 16 -0.13 -16.89 -9.88
N ASP A 17 -0.01 -17.38 -11.12
CA ASP A 17 -0.63 -18.64 -11.55
C ASP A 17 0.01 -19.88 -10.90
N ALA A 18 1.32 -19.82 -10.61
CA ALA A 18 2.04 -20.88 -9.91
C ALA A 18 1.80 -20.90 -8.40
N HIS A 19 1.33 -19.78 -7.81
CA HIS A 19 1.14 -19.68 -6.38
C HIS A 19 -0.12 -20.43 -5.91
N ILE A 20 0.09 -21.60 -5.33
CA ILE A 20 -0.94 -22.42 -4.68
C ILE A 20 -0.64 -22.49 -3.18
N THR A 21 -1.63 -22.17 -2.35
CA THR A 21 -1.46 -22.17 -0.89
C THR A 21 -1.20 -23.59 -0.37
N LEU A 22 -0.16 -23.74 0.45
CA LEU A 22 0.12 -24.98 1.17
C LEU A 22 -1.01 -25.22 2.19
N GLY A 23 -1.72 -26.34 2.06
CA GLY A 23 -2.84 -26.70 2.95
C GLY A 23 -4.23 -26.69 2.31
N GLY A 24 -4.37 -26.33 1.03
CA GLY A 24 -5.56 -26.62 0.20
C GLY A 24 -6.89 -25.95 0.58
N ARG A 25 -6.97 -25.25 1.71
CA ARG A 25 -8.22 -24.70 2.27
C ARG A 25 -8.64 -23.35 1.68
N LEU A 26 -7.79 -22.71 0.87
CA LEU A 26 -8.02 -21.36 0.32
C LEU A 26 -8.27 -21.34 -1.21
N GLY A 27 -8.43 -22.51 -1.83
CA GLY A 27 -8.74 -22.64 -3.26
C GLY A 27 -7.63 -22.19 -4.21
N ARG A 28 -7.97 -21.97 -5.49
CA ARG A 28 -7.06 -21.46 -6.54
C ARG A 28 -7.28 -19.96 -6.78
N GLY A 29 -7.19 -19.16 -5.72
CA GLY A 29 -7.61 -17.75 -5.72
C GLY A 29 -6.79 -16.80 -6.60
N HIS A 30 -5.56 -17.16 -6.98
CA HIS A 30 -4.69 -16.26 -7.76
C HIS A 30 -4.80 -16.42 -9.29
N LYS A 31 -5.49 -17.45 -9.78
CA LYS A 31 -5.61 -17.69 -11.23
C LYS A 31 -6.37 -16.56 -11.91
N GLY A 32 -5.78 -15.99 -12.96
CA GLY A 32 -6.38 -14.89 -13.72
C GLY A 32 -6.36 -13.54 -13.00
N LEU A 33 -5.86 -13.46 -11.75
CA LEU A 33 -5.80 -12.23 -10.98
C LEU A 33 -4.95 -11.16 -11.70
N TYR A 34 -3.84 -11.56 -12.33
CA TYR A 34 -3.01 -10.65 -13.10
C TYR A 34 -3.81 -9.89 -14.17
N ASP A 35 -4.67 -10.59 -14.90
CA ASP A 35 -5.46 -9.98 -15.97
C ASP A 35 -6.60 -9.14 -15.38
N THR A 36 -7.22 -9.56 -14.28
CA THR A 36 -8.25 -8.79 -13.57
C THR A 36 -7.70 -7.43 -13.08
N ILE A 37 -6.50 -7.42 -12.50
CA ILE A 37 -5.86 -6.20 -12.00
C ILE A 37 -5.42 -5.31 -13.17
N ASN A 38 -4.73 -5.87 -14.17
CA ASN A 38 -4.14 -5.05 -15.23
C ASN A 38 -5.16 -4.48 -16.23
N ASN A 39 -6.32 -5.13 -16.39
CA ASN A 39 -7.35 -4.64 -17.31
C ASN A 39 -8.40 -3.73 -16.65
N SER A 40 -8.34 -3.51 -15.33
CA SER A 40 -9.30 -2.67 -14.61
C SER A 40 -8.62 -1.48 -13.92
N LEU A 41 -8.90 -0.28 -14.42
CA LEU A 41 -8.44 0.96 -13.79
C LEU A 41 -9.04 1.15 -12.39
N TYR A 42 -10.30 0.76 -12.18
CA TYR A 42 -10.93 0.84 -10.86
C TYR A 42 -10.24 -0.08 -9.84
N PHE A 43 -9.80 -1.26 -10.27
CA PHE A 43 -9.09 -2.18 -9.40
C PHE A 43 -7.70 -1.63 -9.04
N GLN A 44 -6.97 -1.09 -10.02
CA GLN A 44 -5.66 -0.46 -9.79
C GLN A 44 -5.78 0.75 -8.86
N LEU A 45 -6.76 1.61 -9.11
CA LEU A 45 -7.01 2.79 -8.28
C LEU A 45 -7.38 2.40 -6.86
N GLY A 46 -8.28 1.43 -6.68
CA GLY A 46 -8.67 0.94 -5.35
C GLY A 46 -7.48 0.39 -4.55
N LEU A 47 -6.62 -0.42 -5.18
CA LEU A 47 -5.41 -0.92 -4.53
C LEU A 47 -4.41 0.20 -4.22
N ALA A 48 -4.21 1.14 -5.14
CA ALA A 48 -3.31 2.26 -4.95
C ALA A 48 -3.77 3.14 -3.78
N LEU A 49 -5.05 3.52 -3.75
CA LEU A 49 -5.64 4.31 -2.67
C LEU A 49 -5.57 3.56 -1.33
N ALA A 50 -5.92 2.28 -1.30
CA ALA A 50 -5.78 1.48 -0.07
C ALA A 50 -4.32 1.49 0.46
N SER A 51 -3.34 1.32 -0.42
CA SER A 51 -1.93 1.34 -0.04
C SER A 51 -1.47 2.72 0.47
N VAL A 52 -1.86 3.80 -0.22
CA VAL A 52 -1.50 5.18 0.15
C VAL A 52 -2.22 5.60 1.43
N GLY A 53 -3.47 5.21 1.63
CA GLY A 53 -4.23 5.48 2.85
C GLY A 53 -3.59 4.84 4.08
N VAL A 54 -3.16 3.57 3.97
CA VAL A 54 -2.42 2.89 5.04
C VAL A 54 -1.09 3.58 5.34
N ILE A 55 -0.32 3.95 4.31
CA ILE A 55 0.96 4.65 4.50
C ILE A 55 0.73 6.03 5.12
N THR A 56 -0.32 6.76 4.73
CA THR A 56 -0.62 8.09 5.26
C THR A 56 -0.95 8.02 6.75
N SER A 57 -1.71 7.00 7.17
CA SER A 57 -1.97 6.73 8.59
C SER A 57 -0.69 6.35 9.33
N LEU A 58 0.17 5.52 8.72
CA LEU A 58 1.47 5.16 9.30
C LEU A 58 2.36 6.39 9.50
N VAL A 59 2.40 7.30 8.52
CA VAL A 59 3.15 8.56 8.61
C VAL A 59 2.65 9.40 9.78
N ALA A 60 1.33 9.51 9.99
CA ALA A 60 0.78 10.23 11.14
C ALA A 60 1.27 9.65 12.48
N GLN A 61 1.23 8.32 12.62
CA GLN A 61 1.71 7.62 13.82
C GLN A 61 3.22 7.78 14.03
N GLN A 62 3.99 7.68 12.96
CA GLN A 62 5.44 7.80 12.99
C GLN A 62 5.87 9.23 13.31
N MET A 63 5.27 10.25 12.71
CA MET A 63 5.60 11.65 12.97
C MET A 63 5.28 12.08 14.40
N TYR A 64 4.26 11.48 15.02
CA TYR A 64 3.96 11.73 16.44
C TYR A 64 5.01 11.11 17.37
N SER A 65 5.49 9.90 17.06
CA SER A 65 6.35 9.11 17.96
C SER A 65 7.86 9.27 17.68
N LEU A 66 8.23 9.59 16.44
CA LEU A 66 9.59 9.68 15.91
C LEU A 66 9.75 11.03 15.20
N LEU A 67 10.15 12.04 15.96
CA LEU A 67 10.22 13.42 15.48
C LEU A 67 11.38 13.60 14.49
N ALA A 68 11.05 13.81 13.22
CA ALA A 68 12.02 13.97 12.14
C ALA A 68 12.48 15.43 11.92
N TYR A 69 11.74 16.40 12.45
CA TYR A 69 12.00 17.83 12.28
C TYR A 69 12.57 18.45 13.57
N ALA A 70 13.53 19.36 13.45
CA ALA A 70 14.11 20.05 14.58
C ALA A 70 13.04 20.90 15.30
N PHE A 71 13.07 20.89 16.64
CA PHE A 71 12.18 21.66 17.54
C PHE A 71 10.67 21.36 17.44
N ILE A 72 10.24 20.39 16.63
CA ILE A 72 8.81 20.07 16.50
C ILE A 72 8.21 19.43 17.75
N ALA A 73 9.07 18.92 18.65
CA ALA A 73 8.68 18.43 19.97
C ALA A 73 8.11 19.54 20.87
N GLU A 74 8.54 20.79 20.63
CA GLU A 74 8.23 21.95 21.46
C GLU A 74 6.99 22.69 20.94
N ASP A 75 6.65 22.53 19.65
CA ASP A 75 5.44 23.10 19.03
C ASP A 75 4.30 22.08 19.00
N PHE A 76 3.59 21.99 20.13
CA PHE A 76 2.46 21.08 20.31
C PHE A 76 1.31 21.34 19.35
N THR A 77 1.08 22.61 18.98
CA THR A 77 -0.02 22.98 18.08
C THR A 77 0.26 22.43 16.68
N THR A 78 1.47 22.64 16.17
CA THR A 78 1.88 22.12 14.87
C THR A 78 1.87 20.59 14.85
N GLN A 79 2.35 19.92 15.91
CA GLN A 79 2.31 18.46 16.01
C GLN A 79 0.87 17.92 15.99
N ALA A 80 -0.05 18.54 16.72
CA ALA A 80 -1.46 18.15 16.74
C ALA A 80 -2.14 18.38 15.37
N THR A 81 -1.87 19.50 14.72
CA THR A 81 -2.40 19.80 13.38
C THR A 81 -1.88 18.83 12.33
N LEU A 82 -0.59 18.49 12.34
CA LEU A 82 -0.02 17.54 11.37
C LEU A 82 -0.60 16.14 11.54
N TYR A 83 -0.74 15.67 12.79
CA TYR A 83 -1.33 14.36 13.07
C TYR A 83 -2.79 14.29 12.57
N THR A 84 -3.61 15.26 12.96
CA THR A 84 -5.03 15.30 12.57
C THR A 84 -5.19 15.45 11.05
N HIS A 85 -4.40 16.30 10.41
CA HIS A 85 -4.41 16.50 8.96
C HIS A 85 -4.16 15.18 8.20
N HIS A 86 -3.08 14.46 8.55
CA HIS A 86 -2.75 13.20 7.87
C HIS A 86 -3.81 12.12 8.14
N GLN A 87 -4.40 12.09 9.35
CA GLN A 87 -5.42 11.09 9.67
C GLN A 87 -6.74 11.34 8.93
N TYR A 88 -7.13 12.59 8.74
CA TYR A 88 -8.31 12.93 7.92
C TYR A 88 -8.08 12.59 6.44
N ILE A 89 -6.88 12.86 5.91
CA ILE A 89 -6.53 12.47 4.53
C ILE A 89 -6.55 10.95 4.38
N ALA A 90 -5.96 10.22 5.33
CA ALA A 90 -5.99 8.76 5.33
C ALA A 90 -7.43 8.23 5.34
N GLY A 91 -8.29 8.80 6.19
CA GLY A 91 -9.72 8.47 6.23
C GLY A 91 -10.42 8.71 4.90
N PHE A 92 -10.21 9.87 4.29
CA PHE A 92 -10.81 10.22 2.99
C PHE A 92 -10.35 9.29 1.85
N ILE A 93 -9.10 8.85 1.85
CA ILE A 93 -8.54 7.95 0.83
C ILE A 93 -9.06 6.51 0.99
N MET A 94 -9.40 6.10 2.21
CA MET A 94 -9.81 4.72 2.53
C MET A 94 -11.31 4.43 2.34
N THR A 95 -12.14 5.47 2.17
CA THR A 95 -13.59 5.36 1.94
C THR A 95 -13.95 5.43 0.47
#